data_AF-A0A4R6JA25-F1
#
_entry.id   AF-A0A4R6JA25-F1
#
_cell.length_a   1.000
_cell.length_b   1.000
_cell.length_c   1.000
_cell.angle_alpha   90.00
_cell.angle_beta   90.00
_cell.angle_gamma   90.00
#
_symmetry.space_group_name_H-M   'P 1'
#
loop_
_entity.id
_entity.type
_entity.pdbx_description
1 polymer ?
#
loop_
_entity_poly.entity_id
_entity_poly.type
_entity_poly.pdbx_seq_one_letter_code
_entity_poly.pdbx_strand_id
1 'polypeptide(L)'
;MRKAFVISSTALLFVFAFQFVFAAVGAFTRPQSDSSYALHSLTGMAIIPALTVLTTVFALLARAPGRLIGLTVLPLGLTILQALLAVLADAFAGASGGSTTISLVVGGLHAVNGIVAVHFVVAAVRGARELDRPRASVPADSVEVA
;
A
#
# COMPACT_ATOMS: atom_id res chain seq x y z
N MET A 1 -18.27 -0.12 -11.35
CA MET A 1 -16.96 -0.47 -10.73
C MET A 1 -16.59 0.34 -9.48
N ARG A 2 -17.36 1.37 -9.07
CA ARG A 2 -17.05 2.17 -7.88
C ARG A 2 -17.00 1.36 -6.58
N LYS A 3 -18.02 0.53 -6.31
CA LYS A 3 -18.02 -0.45 -5.21
C LYS A 3 -16.80 -1.37 -5.22
N ALA A 4 -16.45 -1.95 -6.38
CA ALA A 4 -15.28 -2.80 -6.52
C ALA A 4 -13.97 -2.06 -6.19
N PHE A 5 -13.86 -0.79 -6.61
CA PHE A 5 -12.73 0.07 -6.27
C PHE A 5 -12.66 0.37 -4.76
N VAL A 6 -13.79 0.64 -4.09
CA VAL A 6 -13.84 0.80 -2.63
C VAL A 6 -13.39 -0.48 -1.92
N ILE A 7 -13.88 -1.64 -2.37
CA ILE A 7 -13.54 -2.94 -1.79
C ILE A 7 -12.05 -3.23 -1.96
N SER A 8 -11.51 -3.10 -3.18
CA SER A 8 -10.12 -3.43 -3.47
C SER A 8 -9.14 -2.48 -2.77
N SER A 9 -9.43 -1.18 -2.72
CA SER A 9 -8.61 -0.20 -1.99
C SER A 9 -8.63 -0.43 -0.48
N THR A 10 -9.79 -0.81 0.06
CA THR A 10 -9.91 -1.17 1.49
C THR A 10 -9.17 -2.47 1.80
N ALA A 11 -9.28 -3.48 0.93
CA ALA A 11 -8.51 -4.72 1.05
C ALA A 11 -7.00 -4.44 0.98
N LEU A 12 -6.57 -3.57 0.07
CA LEU A 12 -5.17 -3.16 -0.05
C LEU A 12 -4.66 -2.51 1.25
N LEU A 13 -5.48 -1.67 1.88
CA LEU A 13 -5.15 -1.08 3.19
C LEU A 13 -4.97 -2.16 4.27
N PHE A 14 -5.86 -3.15 4.33
CA PHE A 14 -5.73 -4.27 5.27
C PHE A 14 -4.47 -5.09 5.03
N VAL A 15 -4.14 -5.41 3.77
CA VAL A 15 -2.92 -6.15 3.43
C VAL A 15 -1.68 -5.36 3.85
N PHE A 16 -1.64 -4.05 3.60
CA PHE A 16 -0.55 -3.21 4.10
C PHE A 16 -0.48 -3.20 5.64
N ALA A 17 -1.60 -3.18 6.36
CA ALA A 17 -1.58 -3.27 7.82
C ALA A 17 -0.99 -4.61 8.30
N PHE A 18 -1.41 -5.72 7.69
CA PHE A 18 -0.85 -7.04 7.99
C PHE A 18 0.63 -7.18 7.59
N GLN A 19 1.10 -6.46 6.56
CA GLN A 19 2.51 -6.42 6.19
C GLN A 19 3.42 -6.05 7.36
N PHE A 20 3.02 -5.07 8.18
CA PHE A 20 3.77 -4.64 9.36
C PHE A 20 3.74 -5.69 10.47
N VAL A 21 2.61 -6.36 10.66
CA VAL A 21 2.50 -7.47 11.61
C VAL A 21 3.45 -8.60 11.19
N PHE A 22 3.45 -8.98 9.91
CA PHE A 22 4.35 -10.02 9.40
C PHE A 22 5.82 -9.61 9.47
N ALA A 23 6.13 -8.33 9.26
CA ALA A 23 7.48 -7.80 9.46
C ALA A 23 7.92 -7.95 10.92
N ALA A 24 7.05 -7.59 11.86
CA ALA A 24 7.31 -7.71 13.30
C ALA A 24 7.49 -9.18 13.70
N VAL A 25 6.63 -10.10 13.23
CA VAL A 25 6.78 -11.54 13.46
C VAL A 25 8.16 -12.00 13.00
N GLY A 26 8.59 -11.64 11.79
CA GLY A 26 9.92 -12.01 11.30
C GLY A 26 11.06 -11.44 12.13
N ALA A 27 10.95 -10.17 12.56
CA ALA A 27 11.98 -9.50 13.35
C ALA A 27 12.11 -10.04 14.80
N PHE A 28 11.01 -10.53 15.38
CA PHE A 28 10.99 -11.01 16.75
C PHE A 28 11.10 -12.54 16.88
N THR A 29 10.96 -13.29 15.79
CA THR A 29 11.13 -14.76 15.81
C THR A 29 12.61 -15.14 15.94
N ARG A 30 12.92 -16.13 16.79
CA ARG A 30 14.28 -16.64 17.03
C ARG A 30 14.35 -18.17 16.95
N PRO A 31 15.41 -18.76 16.36
CA PRO A 31 16.47 -18.08 15.59
C PRO A 31 15.89 -17.41 14.33
N GLN A 32 16.43 -16.26 13.95
CA GLN A 32 15.95 -15.49 12.80
C GLN A 32 16.47 -16.13 11.51
N SER A 33 15.60 -16.28 10.52
CA SER A 33 15.86 -16.92 9.23
C SER A 33 14.94 -16.35 8.14
N ASP A 34 15.21 -16.66 6.88
CA ASP A 34 14.33 -16.27 5.77
C ASP A 34 12.89 -16.76 5.95
N SER A 35 12.72 -17.96 6.51
CA SER A 35 11.41 -18.53 6.82
C SER A 35 10.65 -17.73 7.89
N SER A 36 11.35 -17.01 8.76
CA SER A 36 10.73 -16.11 9.74
C SER A 36 10.00 -14.94 9.05
N TYR A 37 10.45 -14.53 7.86
CA TYR A 37 9.85 -13.47 7.06
C TYR A 37 8.95 -13.98 5.93
N ALA A 38 8.68 -15.29 5.83
CA ALA A 38 7.99 -15.89 4.69
C ALA A 38 6.67 -15.17 4.35
N LEU A 39 5.84 -14.86 5.35
CA LEU A 39 4.60 -14.14 5.14
C LEU A 39 4.83 -12.69 4.70
N HIS A 40 5.77 -11.97 5.32
CA HIS A 40 6.11 -10.59 4.96
C HIS A 40 6.62 -10.50 3.52
N SER A 41 7.47 -11.44 3.13
CA SER A 41 8.02 -11.56 1.78
C SER A 41 6.93 -11.90 0.76
N LEU A 42 6.05 -12.86 1.06
CA LEU A 42 4.94 -13.22 0.18
C LEU A 42 3.99 -12.04 -0.06
N THR A 43 3.58 -11.35 1.01
CA THR A 43 2.67 -10.22 0.87
C THR A 43 3.34 -9.03 0.19
N GLY A 44 4.60 -8.73 0.50
CA GLY A 44 5.36 -7.61 -0.08
C GLY A 44 5.73 -7.81 -1.55
N MET A 45 6.07 -9.03 -1.97
CA MET A 45 6.54 -9.32 -3.34
C MET A 45 5.43 -9.71 -4.31
N ALA A 46 4.32 -10.29 -3.81
CA ALA A 46 3.26 -10.81 -4.68
C ALA A 46 1.90 -10.14 -4.42
N ILE A 47 1.40 -10.21 -3.18
CA ILE A 47 0.00 -9.86 -2.89
C ILE A 47 -0.23 -8.35 -3.03
N ILE A 48 0.63 -7.52 -2.44
CA ILE A 48 0.51 -6.05 -2.51
C ILE A 48 0.65 -5.56 -3.96
N PRO A 49 1.68 -5.95 -4.74
CA PRO A 49 1.78 -5.56 -6.15
C PRO A 49 0.55 -5.96 -6.97
N ALA A 50 0.10 -7.22 -6.86
CA ALA A 50 -1.07 -7.70 -7.59
C ALA A 50 -2.34 -6.93 -7.23
N LEU A 51 -2.59 -6.71 -5.93
CA LEU A 51 -3.77 -5.99 -5.46
C LEU A 51 -3.71 -4.49 -5.76
N THR A 52 -2.51 -3.92 -5.84
CA THR A 52 -2.30 -2.54 -6.31
C THR A 52 -2.69 -2.41 -7.77
N VAL A 53 -2.20 -3.30 -8.65
CA VAL A 53 -2.59 -3.32 -10.07
C VAL A 53 -4.10 -3.49 -10.23
N LEU A 54 -4.71 -4.43 -9.49
CA LEU A 54 -6.15 -4.64 -9.51
C LEU A 54 -6.92 -3.38 -9.08
N THR A 55 -6.45 -2.71 -8.03
CA THR A 55 -7.06 -1.48 -7.53
C THR A 55 -6.96 -0.34 -8.54
N THR A 56 -5.83 -0.21 -9.24
CA THR A 56 -5.69 0.75 -10.35
C THR A 56 -6.64 0.45 -11.50
N VAL A 57 -6.78 -0.83 -11.89
CA VAL A 57 -7.73 -1.25 -12.92
C VAL A 57 -9.16 -0.88 -12.51
N PHE A 58 -9.56 -1.14 -11.27
CA PHE A 58 -10.89 -0.75 -10.80
C PHE A 58 -11.09 0.76 -10.71
N ALA A 59 -10.07 1.54 -10.39
CA ALA A 59 -10.13 3.01 -10.45
C ALA A 59 -10.38 3.50 -11.89
N LEU A 60 -9.67 2.95 -12.87
CA LEU A 60 -9.86 3.23 -14.29
C LEU A 60 -11.28 2.88 -14.74
N LEU A 61 -11.75 1.66 -14.46
CA LEU A 61 -13.09 1.22 -14.83
C LEU A 61 -14.21 1.94 -14.07
N ALA A 62 -13.92 2.49 -12.88
CA ALA A 62 -14.83 3.35 -12.14
C ALA A 62 -14.90 4.79 -12.70
N ARG A 63 -14.07 5.11 -13.71
CA ARG A 63 -13.90 6.44 -14.28
C ARG A 63 -13.51 7.47 -13.21
N ALA A 64 -12.59 7.08 -12.32
CA ALA A 64 -12.05 7.96 -11.32
C ALA A 64 -11.28 9.13 -11.98
N PRO A 65 -11.20 10.31 -11.33
CA PRO A 65 -10.39 11.41 -11.84
C PRO A 65 -8.91 11.01 -11.91
N GLY A 66 -8.17 11.56 -12.89
CA GLY A 66 -6.77 11.20 -13.14
C GLY A 66 -5.86 11.29 -11.91
N ARG A 67 -6.06 12.31 -11.06
CA ARG A 67 -5.35 12.43 -9.78
C ARG A 67 -5.57 11.23 -8.85
N LEU A 68 -6.81 10.73 -8.77
CA LEU A 68 -7.13 9.57 -7.94
C LEU A 68 -6.57 8.27 -8.54
N ILE A 69 -6.55 8.13 -9.87
CA ILE A 69 -5.87 7.02 -10.54
C ILE A 69 -4.37 7.05 -10.19
N GLY A 70 -3.72 8.21 -10.28
CA GLY A 70 -2.31 8.36 -9.90
C GLY A 70 -2.03 7.90 -8.47
N LEU A 71 -2.90 8.22 -7.51
CA LEU A 71 -2.78 7.75 -6.12
C LEU A 71 -2.79 6.22 -6.00
N THR A 72 -3.50 5.51 -6.88
CA THR A 72 -3.53 4.03 -6.86
C THR A 72 -2.29 3.38 -7.46
N VAL A 73 -1.54 4.09 -8.31
CA VAL A 73 -0.32 3.56 -8.95
C VAL A 73 0.89 3.68 -8.02
N LEU A 74 0.95 4.75 -7.20
CA LEU A 74 2.09 5.05 -6.33
C LEU A 74 2.52 3.91 -5.40
N PRO A 75 1.60 3.15 -4.76
CA PRO A 75 2.00 2.02 -3.92
C PRO A 75 2.86 0.98 -4.66
N LEU A 76 2.66 0.78 -5.97
CA LEU A 76 3.47 -0.16 -6.75
C LEU A 76 4.92 0.32 -6.86
N GLY A 77 5.13 1.59 -7.20
CA GLY A 77 6.46 2.19 -7.24
C GLY A 77 7.16 2.13 -5.88
N LEU A 78 6.41 2.40 -4.80
CA LEU A 78 6.95 2.34 -3.45
C LEU A 78 7.28 0.91 -2.99
N THR A 79 6.56 -0.12 -3.47
CA THR A 79 6.91 -1.52 -3.20
C THR A 79 8.18 -1.96 -3.92
N ILE A 80 8.41 -1.48 -5.14
CA ILE A 80 9.68 -1.69 -5.86
C ILE A 80 10.84 -1.04 -5.08
N LEU A 81 10.66 0.20 -4.63
CA LEU A 81 11.65 0.88 -3.79
C LEU A 81 11.88 0.13 -2.47
N GLN A 82 10.85 -0.45 -1.85
CA GLN A 82 11.03 -1.28 -0.64
C GLN A 82 11.94 -2.48 -0.90
N ALA A 83 11.74 -3.20 -2.01
CA ALA A 83 12.57 -4.36 -2.34
C ALA A 83 14.03 -3.95 -2.55
N LEU A 84 14.27 -2.83 -3.23
CA LEU A 84 15.62 -2.26 -3.39
C LEU A 84 16.24 -1.91 -2.03
N LEU A 85 15.50 -1.24 -1.13
CA LEU A 85 16.00 -0.90 0.20
C LEU A 85 16.31 -2.14 1.03
N ALA A 86 15.53 -3.21 0.90
CA ALA A 86 15.80 -4.48 1.60
C ALA A 86 17.12 -5.11 1.10
N VAL A 87 17.32 -5.18 -0.22
CA VAL A 87 18.57 -5.69 -0.81
C VAL A 87 19.78 -4.84 -0.40
N LEU A 88 19.62 -3.51 -0.36
CA LEU A 88 20.70 -2.62 0.09
C LEU A 88 21.01 -2.79 1.58
N ALA A 89 19.99 -2.96 2.43
CA ALA A 89 20.20 -3.19 3.86
C ALA A 89 21.01 -4.48 4.09
N ASP A 90 20.68 -5.55 3.37
CA ASP A 90 21.40 -6.83 3.41
C ASP A 90 22.84 -6.69 2.86
N ALA A 91 23.03 -5.97 1.75
CA ALA A 91 24.35 -5.71 1.19
C ALA A 91 25.27 -4.92 2.13
N PHE A 92 24.71 -4.13 3.06
CA PHE A 92 25.47 -3.42 4.09
C PHE A 92 25.57 -4.17 5.42
N ALA A 93 25.05 -5.40 5.52
CA ALA A 93 25.20 -6.22 6.71
C ALA A 93 26.67 -6.65 6.91
N GLY A 94 27.02 -6.99 8.15
CA GLY A 94 28.36 -7.47 8.49
C GLY A 94 28.62 -8.86 7.89
N ALA A 95 29.89 -9.24 7.75
CA ALA A 95 30.30 -10.52 7.15
C ALA A 95 29.72 -11.77 7.84
N SER A 96 29.27 -11.65 9.09
CA SER A 96 28.59 -12.70 9.86
C SER A 96 27.05 -12.57 9.88
N GLY A 97 26.46 -11.72 9.03
CA GLY A 97 25.02 -11.42 9.01
C GLY A 97 24.55 -10.50 10.15
N GLY A 98 25.49 -9.94 10.93
CA GLY A 98 25.19 -8.97 11.98
C GLY A 98 24.83 -7.58 11.44
N SER A 99 23.99 -6.84 12.15
CA SER A 99 23.61 -5.48 11.75
C SER A 99 24.79 -4.50 11.89
N THR A 100 25.06 -3.72 10.84
CA THR A 100 25.90 -2.51 10.87
C THR A 100 25.04 -1.26 10.99
N THR A 101 25.63 -0.12 11.40
CA THR A 101 24.90 1.16 11.43
C THR A 101 24.24 1.49 10.09
N ILE A 102 24.94 1.27 8.98
CA ILE A 102 24.41 1.57 7.64
C ILE A 102 23.25 0.63 7.30
N SER A 103 23.38 -0.68 7.55
CA SER A 103 22.29 -1.64 7.34
C SER A 103 21.02 -1.28 8.13
N LEU A 104 21.19 -0.79 9.36
CA LEU A 104 20.07 -0.36 10.22
C LEU A 104 19.42 0.92 9.69
N VAL A 105 20.20 1.89 9.23
CA VAL A 105 19.66 3.12 8.62
C VAL A 105 18.87 2.78 7.36
N VAL A 106 19.40 1.93 6.48
CA VAL A 106 18.71 1.52 5.24
C VAL A 106 17.46 0.69 5.56
N GLY A 107 17.53 -0.22 6.54
CA GLY A 107 16.37 -0.95 7.04
C GLY A 107 15.30 -0.03 7.65
N GLY A 108 15.71 1.04 8.34
CA GLY A 108 14.82 2.08 8.82
C GLY A 108 14.12 2.84 7.69
N LEU A 109 14.86 3.19 6.62
CA LEU A 109 14.28 3.80 5.42
C LEU A 109 13.28 2.86 4.72
N HIS A 110 13.56 1.56 4.69
CA HIS A 110 12.60 0.56 4.22
C HIS A 110 11.28 0.64 5.02
N ALA A 111 11.35 0.67 6.36
CA ALA A 111 10.16 0.79 7.21
C ALA A 111 9.40 2.11 6.98
N VAL A 112 10.11 3.24 6.91
CA VAL A 112 9.52 4.56 6.64
C VAL A 112 8.82 4.59 5.28
N ASN A 113 9.44 4.03 4.23
CA ASN A 113 8.82 3.93 2.91
C ASN A 113 7.50 3.16 2.95
N GLY A 114 7.42 2.09 3.76
CA GLY A 114 6.20 1.34 3.99
C GLY A 114 5.09 2.21 4.58
N ILE A 115 5.42 3.05 5.56
CA ILE A 115 4.47 4.00 6.16
C ILE A 115 3.98 5.02 5.12
N VAL A 116 4.87 5.54 4.29
CA VAL A 116 4.51 6.45 3.19
C VAL A 116 3.55 5.76 2.21
N ALA A 117 3.78 4.49 1.87
CA ALA A 117 2.87 3.74 1.01
C ALA A 117 1.46 3.63 1.61
N VAL A 118 1.34 3.38 2.92
CA VAL A 118 0.04 3.37 3.62
C VAL A 118 -0.70 4.69 3.45
N HIS A 119 -0.01 5.84 3.52
CA HIS A 119 -0.64 7.15 3.36
C HIS A 119 -1.31 7.30 1.99
N PHE A 120 -0.66 6.84 0.92
CA PHE A 120 -1.23 6.85 -0.42
C PHE A 120 -2.43 5.89 -0.55
N VAL A 121 -2.35 4.71 0.06
CA VAL A 121 -3.48 3.75 0.09
C VAL A 121 -4.67 4.33 0.86
N VAL A 122 -4.46 4.99 1.99
CA VAL A 122 -5.52 5.69 2.75
C VAL A 122 -6.16 6.79 1.91
N ALA A 123 -5.35 7.58 1.18
CA ALA A 123 -5.86 8.60 0.27
C ALA A 123 -6.71 7.98 -0.85
N ALA A 124 -6.29 6.84 -1.41
CA ALA A 124 -7.05 6.10 -2.41
C ALA A 124 -8.39 5.58 -1.85
N VAL A 125 -8.40 4.99 -0.64
CA VAL A 125 -9.63 4.54 0.04
C VAL A 125 -10.61 5.70 0.24
N ARG A 126 -10.13 6.84 0.73
CA ARG A 126 -10.95 8.04 0.94
C ARG A 126 -11.54 8.54 -0.38
N GLY A 127 -10.72 8.62 -1.43
CA GLY A 127 -11.16 9.03 -2.76
C GLY A 127 -12.14 8.05 -3.39
N ALA A 128 -11.94 6.73 -3.22
CA ALA A 128 -12.86 5.71 -3.70
C ALA A 128 -14.24 5.83 -3.04
N ARG A 129 -14.27 6.05 -1.71
CA ARG A 129 -15.52 6.26 -0.96
C ARG A 129 -16.22 7.54 -1.39
N GLU A 130 -15.50 8.64 -1.57
CA GLU A 130 -16.05 9.89 -2.08
C GLU A 130 -16.70 9.68 -3.46
N LEU A 131 -16.01 8.98 -4.35
CA LEU A 131 -16.51 8.69 -5.69
C LEU A 131 -17.78 7.84 -5.67
N ASP A 132 -17.95 6.95 -4.70
CA ASP A 132 -19.12 6.08 -4.57
C ASP A 132 -20.33 6.76 -3.92
N ARG A 133 -20.16 7.93 -3.29
CA ARG A 133 -21.27 8.63 -2.64
C ARG A 133 -22.36 9.02 -3.66
N PRO A 134 -23.64 8.82 -3.33
CA PRO A 134 -24.74 9.38 -4.11
C PRO A 134 -24.59 10.90 -4.21
N ARG A 135 -24.76 11.46 -5.40
CA ARG A 135 -24.94 12.91 -5.51
C ARG A 135 -26.27 13.24 -4.86
N ALA A 136 -26.29 14.18 -3.92
CA ALA A 136 -27.54 14.75 -3.44
C ALA A 136 -28.30 15.27 -4.66
N SER A 137 -29.52 14.77 -4.90
CA SER A 137 -30.43 15.41 -5.84
C SER A 137 -30.71 16.80 -5.30
N VAL A 138 -30.40 17.84 -6.07
CA VAL A 138 -30.98 19.16 -5.82
C VAL A 138 -32.50 18.94 -5.83
N PRO A 139 -33.23 19.29 -4.75
CA PRO A 139 -34.68 19.16 -4.74
C PRO A 139 -35.24 19.89 -5.96
N ALA A 140 -36.08 19.21 -6.73
CA ALA A 140 -36.75 19.79 -7.90
C ALA A 140 -37.70 20.96 -7.52
N ASP A 141 -37.87 21.24 -6.23
CA ASP A 141 -38.74 22.28 -5.68
C ASP A 141 -38.12 23.70 -5.62
N SER A 142 -36.97 23.96 -6.24
CA SER A 142 -36.68 25.35 -6.68
C SER A 142 -37.40 25.68 -8.00
N VAL A 143 -38.68 25.29 -8.02
CA VAL A 143 -39.77 25.65 -8.90
C VAL A 143 -39.79 27.16 -9.15
N GLU A 144 -40.09 27.47 -10.40
CA GLU A 144 -40.85 28.62 -10.92
C GLU A 144 -41.26 29.70 -9.90
N VAL A 145 -40.88 30.95 -10.17
CA VAL A 145 -41.75 32.01 -10.74
C VAL A 145 -40.93 33.31 -10.68
N ALA A 146 -40.56 33.83 -11.85
CA ALA A 146 -40.36 35.26 -12.09
C ALA A 146 -40.68 35.54 -13.57
#